data_AF-A0A955DPJ7-F1
#
_entry.id   AF-A0A955DPJ7-F1
#
_cell.length_a   1.000
_cell.length_b   1.000
_cell.length_c   1.000
_cell.angle_alpha   90.00
_cell.angle_beta   90.00
_cell.angle_gamma   90.00
#
_symmetry.space_group_name_H-M   'P 1'
#
loop_
_entity.id
_entity.type
_entity.pdbx_description
1 polymer ?
#
loop_
_entity_poly.entity_id
_entity_poly.type
_entity_poly.pdbx_seq_one_letter_code
_entity_poly.pdbx_strand_id
1 'polypeptide(L)'
;MTELLAIYDQIPLFILTFVRLGGLFLFGPMLASSVIPIRVRIGLAFVLSFAIHPVLVAQGIVVSPELLKLHRLAPLIIFNATIGVAIGFLANLPMIAVQTGGLMMGQQ
;
A
#
# COMPACT_ATOMS: atom_id res chain seq x y z
N MET A 1 -20.12 8.60 23.74
CA MET A 1 -19.31 9.63 23.05
C MET A 1 -17.84 9.22 22.93
N THR A 2 -17.28 8.46 23.88
CA THR A 2 -15.89 7.96 23.86
C THR A 2 -15.56 7.04 22.69
N GLU A 3 -16.45 6.09 22.36
CA GLU A 3 -16.26 5.16 21.23
C GLU A 3 -16.09 5.87 19.87
N LEU A 4 -16.77 7.00 19.70
CA LEU A 4 -16.77 7.75 18.44
C LEU A 4 -15.46 8.53 18.23
N LEU A 5 -14.82 8.95 19.33
CA LEU A 5 -13.50 9.59 19.33
C LEU A 5 -12.39 8.58 19.02
N ALA A 6 -12.51 7.36 19.54
CA ALA A 6 -11.55 6.30 19.26
C ALA A 6 -11.49 5.94 17.76
N ILE A 7 -12.65 5.91 17.09
CA ILE A 7 -12.71 5.69 15.63
C ILE A 7 -12.06 6.85 14.88
N TYR A 8 -12.34 8.10 15.29
CA TYR A 8 -11.81 9.29 14.63
C TYR A 8 -10.27 9.33 14.62
N ASP A 9 -9.65 8.94 15.73
CA ASP A 9 -8.20 8.94 15.89
C ASP A 9 -7.49 7.87 15.02
N GLN A 10 -8.21 6.83 14.61
CA GLN A 10 -7.68 5.72 13.81
C GLN A 10 -7.75 5.95 12.30
N ILE A 11 -8.64 6.84 11.84
CA ILE A 11 -8.84 7.15 10.42
C ILE A 11 -7.53 7.56 9.70
N PRO A 12 -6.70 8.48 10.23
CA PRO A 12 -5.49 8.90 9.52
C PRO A 12 -4.50 7.75 9.33
N LEU A 13 -4.31 6.91 10.35
CA LEU A 13 -3.46 5.73 10.27
C LEU A 13 -3.96 4.73 9.22
N PHE A 14 -5.27 4.49 9.19
CA PHE A 14 -5.89 3.62 8.21
C PHE A 14 -5.68 4.13 6.77
N ILE A 15 -5.96 5.41 6.51
CA ILE A 15 -5.81 6.02 5.18
C ILE A 15 -4.37 5.88 4.67
N LEU A 16 -3.38 6.19 5.52
CA LEU A 16 -1.97 6.10 5.11
C LEU A 16 -1.53 4.66 4.82
N THR A 17 -2.03 3.69 5.61
CA THR A 17 -1.78 2.26 5.40
C THR A 17 -2.38 1.78 4.08
N PHE A 18 -3.62 2.18 3.81
CA PHE A 18 -4.33 1.88 2.57
C PHE A 18 -3.64 2.46 1.34
N VAL A 19 -3.22 3.73 1.41
CA VAL A 19 -2.47 4.37 0.32
C VAL A 19 -1.14 3.64 0.05
N ARG A 20 -0.43 3.21 1.09
CA ARG A 20 0.84 2.47 0.95
C ARG A 20 0.64 1.11 0.29
N LEU A 21 -0.34 0.33 0.74
CA LEU A 21 -0.66 -0.97 0.15
C LEU A 21 -1.22 -0.83 -1.28
N GLY A 22 -2.02 0.20 -1.53
CA GLY A 22 -2.49 0.53 -2.87
C GLY A 22 -1.34 0.84 -3.83
N GLY A 23 -0.36 1.64 -3.39
CA GLY A 23 0.86 1.93 -4.16
C GLY A 23 1.69 0.68 -4.45
N LEU A 24 1.82 -0.23 -3.47
CA LEU A 24 2.51 -1.52 -3.63
C LEU A 24 1.86 -2.38 -4.72
N PHE A 25 0.54 -2.50 -4.72
CA PHE A 25 -0.20 -3.34 -5.67
C PHE A 25 -0.32 -2.76 -7.07
N LEU A 26 0.08 -1.50 -7.25
CA LEU A 26 0.18 -0.91 -8.57
C LEU A 26 1.33 -1.52 -9.39
N PHE A 27 2.45 -1.86 -8.72
CA PHE A 27 3.66 -2.37 -9.36
C PHE A 27 4.15 -3.75 -8.88
N GLY A 28 3.50 -4.36 -7.88
CA GLY A 28 3.92 -5.65 -7.32
C GLY A 28 3.78 -6.84 -8.29
N PRO A 29 4.72 -7.79 -8.31
CA PRO A 29 4.88 -8.82 -9.35
C PRO A 29 3.67 -9.73 -9.59
N MET A 30 3.00 -10.20 -8.53
CA MET A 30 1.85 -11.11 -8.65
C MET A 30 0.52 -10.39 -8.86
N LEU A 31 0.42 -9.12 -8.48
CA LEU A 31 -0.83 -8.35 -8.50
C LEU A 31 -0.88 -7.32 -9.64
N ALA A 32 0.27 -6.99 -10.24
CA ALA A 32 0.37 -6.08 -11.37
C ALA A 32 0.11 -6.76 -12.74
N SER A 33 0.04 -8.10 -12.79
CA SER A 33 -0.24 -8.80 -14.04
C SER A 33 -1.62 -8.40 -14.60
N SER A 34 -1.77 -8.40 -15.93
CA SER A 34 -3.05 -8.10 -16.62
C SER A 34 -4.21 -9.01 -16.18
N VAL A 35 -3.89 -10.12 -15.51
CA VAL A 35 -4.84 -11.13 -15.05
C VAL A 35 -5.79 -10.59 -13.99
N ILE A 36 -5.34 -9.67 -13.12
CA ILE A 36 -6.17 -9.17 -12.01
C ILE A 36 -6.66 -7.75 -12.33
N PRO A 37 -7.97 -7.51 -12.43
CA PRO A 37 -8.51 -6.19 -12.72
C PRO A 37 -8.25 -5.21 -11.55
N ILE A 38 -8.05 -3.93 -11.89
CA ILE A 38 -7.71 -2.88 -10.91
C ILE A 38 -8.68 -2.80 -9.72
N ARG A 39 -9.97 -3.07 -9.96
CA ARG A 39 -11.02 -3.08 -8.94
C ARG A 39 -10.76 -4.11 -7.84
N VAL A 40 -10.30 -5.31 -8.22
CA VAL A 40 -9.96 -6.38 -7.27
C VAL A 40 -8.72 -6.01 -6.47
N ARG A 41 -7.73 -5.37 -7.11
CA ARG A 41 -6.50 -4.91 -6.42
C ARG A 41 -6.80 -3.88 -5.34
N ILE A 42 -7.68 -2.92 -5.64
CA ILE A 42 -8.14 -1.91 -4.67
C ILE A 42 -8.89 -2.59 -3.51
N GLY A 43 -9.79 -3.54 -3.81
CA GLY A 43 -10.49 -4.31 -2.79
C GLY A 43 -9.53 -5.10 -1.88
N LEU A 44 -8.52 -5.76 -2.45
CA LEU A 44 -7.49 -6.47 -1.70
C LEU A 44 -6.66 -5.51 -0.83
N ALA A 45 -6.26 -4.35 -1.36
CA ALA A 45 -5.55 -3.33 -0.58
C ALA A 45 -6.39 -2.87 0.62
N PHE A 46 -7.69 -2.69 0.43
CA PHE A 46 -8.61 -2.30 1.49
C PHE A 46 -8.72 -3.36 2.59
N VAL A 47 -8.99 -4.62 2.20
CA VAL A 47 -9.11 -5.74 3.15
C VAL A 47 -7.81 -5.96 3.91
N LEU A 48 -6.66 -5.92 3.24
CA LEU A 48 -5.37 -6.09 3.89
C LEU A 48 -5.02 -4.92 4.81
N SER A 49 -5.41 -3.70 4.44
CA SER A 49 -5.25 -2.54 5.32
C SER A 49 -6.05 -2.69 6.61
N PHE A 50 -7.28 -3.21 6.51
CA PHE A 50 -8.09 -3.54 7.68
C PHE A 50 -7.46 -4.63 8.54
N ALA A 51 -6.90 -5.67 7.92
CA ALA A 51 -6.24 -6.75 8.65
C ALA A 51 -4.95 -6.31 9.36
N ILE A 52 -4.18 -5.40 8.76
CA ILE A 52 -2.90 -4.92 9.31
C ILE A 52 -3.12 -3.81 10.35
N HIS A 53 -4.20 -3.04 10.24
CA HIS A 53 -4.51 -1.94 11.15
C HIS A 53 -4.39 -2.29 12.66
N PRO A 54 -5.00 -3.37 13.19
CA PRO A 54 -4.84 -3.72 14.60
C PRO A 54 -3.40 -4.04 14.99
N VAL A 55 -2.59 -4.57 14.06
CA VAL A 55 -1.17 -4.84 14.30
C VAL A 55 -0.38 -3.55 14.47
N LEU A 56 -0.66 -2.52 13.66
CA LEU A 56 -0.04 -1.20 13.79
C LEU A 56 -0.39 -0.55 15.14
N VAL A 57 -1.66 -0.63 15.55
CA VAL A 57 -2.13 -0.10 16.83
C VAL A 57 -1.48 -0.84 17.99
N ALA A 58 -1.37 -2.17 17.93
CA ALA A 58 -0.69 -2.98 18.94
C ALA A 58 0.80 -2.67 19.06
N GLN A 59 1.45 -2.20 17.99
CA GLN A 59 2.83 -1.72 18.00
C GLN A 59 2.97 -0.29 18.54
N GLY A 60 1.88 0.33 19.01
CA GLY A 60 1.88 1.70 19.52
C GLY A 60 2.04 2.77 18.44
N ILE A 61 1.86 2.41 17.16
CA ILE A 61 1.89 3.38 16.06
C ILE A 61 0.55 4.12 16.08
N VAL A 62 0.60 5.38 16.53
CA VAL A 62 -0.57 6.27 16.56
C VAL A 62 -0.27 7.51 15.74
N VAL A 63 -1.24 7.93 14.93
CA VAL A 63 -1.13 9.12 14.08
C VAL A 63 -2.05 10.18 14.68
N SER A 64 -1.52 11.37 14.95
CA SER A 64 -2.30 12.45 15.54
C SER A 64 -3.52 12.80 14.67
N PRO A 65 -4.71 13.01 15.26
CA PRO A 65 -5.91 13.37 14.51
C PRO A 65 -5.78 14.72 13.79
N GLU A 66 -4.88 15.59 14.23
CA GLU A 66 -4.57 16.85 13.54
C GLU A 66 -4.04 16.65 12.12
N LEU A 67 -3.54 15.46 11.80
CA LEU A 67 -3.07 15.10 10.47
C LEU A 67 -4.21 14.93 9.47
N LEU A 68 -5.48 14.87 9.90
CA LEU A 68 -6.63 14.93 8.99
C LEU A 68 -6.77 16.27 8.28
N LYS A 69 -6.09 17.33 8.76
CA LYS A 69 -6.06 18.62 8.05
C LYS A 69 -5.37 18.42 6.69
N LEU A 70 -6.06 18.81 5.62
CA LEU A 70 -5.66 18.56 4.22
C LEU A 70 -4.20 18.96 3.92
N HIS A 71 -3.75 20.09 4.47
CA HIS A 71 -2.39 20.60 4.29
C HIS A 71 -1.29 19.67 4.82
N ARG A 72 -1.60 18.84 5.83
CA ARG A 72 -0.67 17.88 6.45
C ARG A 72 -0.88 16.48 5.86
N LEU A 73 -2.12 16.12 5.54
CA LEU A 73 -2.45 14.80 5.00
C LEU A 73 -1.93 14.59 3.58
N ALA A 74 -2.13 15.58 2.69
CA ALA A 74 -1.77 15.46 1.29
C ALA A 74 -0.30 15.08 1.03
N PRO A 75 0.71 15.77 1.61
CA PRO A 75 2.11 15.38 1.40
C PRO A 75 2.42 13.99 1.95
N LEU A 76 1.78 13.58 3.05
CA LEU A 76 1.96 12.25 3.62
C LEU A 76 1.35 11.15 2.76
N ILE A 77 0.19 11.40 2.16
CA ILE A 77 -0.41 10.48 1.18
C ILE A 77 0.55 10.29 0.01
N ILE A 78 1.06 11.38 -0.57
CA ILE A 78 2.01 11.31 -1.68
C ILE A 78 3.25 10.51 -1.28
N PHE A 79 3.84 10.82 -0.12
CA PHE A 79 5.02 10.11 0.36
C PHE A 79 4.77 8.62 0.59
N ASN A 80 3.65 8.25 1.21
CA ASN A 80 3.28 6.85 1.43
C ASN A 80 2.97 6.11 0.13
N ALA A 81 2.34 6.78 -0.84
CA ALA A 81 2.10 6.24 -2.17
C ALA A 81 3.42 5.96 -2.89
N THR A 82 4.36 6.92 -2.86
CA THR A 82 5.69 6.78 -3.46
C THR A 82 6.48 5.63 -2.84
N ILE A 83 6.45 5.50 -1.50
CA ILE A 83 7.06 4.35 -0.82
C ILE A 83 6.42 3.05 -1.28
N GLY A 84 5.08 2.98 -1.31
CA GLY A 84 4.37 1.80 -1.78
C GLY A 84 4.79 1.41 -3.19
N VAL A 85 4.80 2.37 -4.12
CA VAL A 85 5.23 2.20 -5.51
C VAL A 85 6.67 1.71 -5.59
N ALA A 86 7.59 2.31 -4.83
CA ALA A 86 8.99 1.92 -4.81
C ALA A 86 9.17 0.46 -4.35
N ILE A 87 8.47 0.06 -3.28
CA ILE A 87 8.49 -1.33 -2.80
C ILE A 87 7.90 -2.27 -3.86
N GLY A 88 6.80 -1.86 -4.52
CA GLY A 88 6.17 -2.65 -5.58
C GLY A 88 7.11 -2.88 -6.76
N PHE A 89 7.80 -1.83 -7.19
CA PHE A 89 8.81 -1.90 -8.23
C PHE A 89 9.98 -2.82 -7.85
N LEU A 90 10.53 -2.65 -6.64
CA LEU A 90 11.61 -3.51 -6.13
C LEU A 90 11.19 -4.98 -6.06
N ALA A 91 9.96 -5.25 -5.63
CA ALA A 91 9.41 -6.60 -5.60
C ALA A 91 9.28 -7.21 -7.01
N ASN A 92 9.19 -6.39 -8.07
CA ASN A 92 9.07 -6.87 -9.45
C ASN A 92 10.43 -7.24 -10.08
N LEU A 93 11.54 -6.78 -9.53
CA LEU A 93 12.89 -7.03 -10.09
C LEU A 93 13.22 -8.52 -10.32
N PRO A 94 12.89 -9.46 -9.41
CA PRO A 94 13.19 -10.88 -9.64
C PRO A 94 12.46 -11.45 -10.86
N MET A 95 11.20 -11.04 -11.07
CA MET A 95 10.40 -11.48 -12.21
C MET A 95 10.99 -10.95 -13.52
N ILE A 96 11.37 -9.66 -13.54
CA ILE A 96 12.04 -9.04 -14.68
C ILE A 96 13.36 -9.76 -15.00
N ALA A 97 14.15 -10.09 -13.97
CA ALA A 97 15.42 -10.79 -14.15
C ALA A 97 15.23 -12.18 -14.77
N VAL A 98 14.27 -12.97 -14.29
CA VAL A 98 13.96 -14.30 -14.84
C VAL A 98 13.46 -14.21 -16.27
N GLN A 99 12.54 -13.28 -16.56
CA GLN A 99 12.01 -13.09 -17.92
C GLN A 99 13.11 -12.68 -18.90
N THR A 100 13.95 -11.73 -18.51
CA THR A 100 15.06 -11.26 -19.36
C THR A 100 16.09 -12.37 -19.58
N GLY A 101 16.44 -13.13 -18.54
CA GLY A 101 17.34 -14.27 -18.65
C GLY A 101 16.79 -15.36 -19.57
N GLY A 102 15.50 -15.71 -19.44
CA GLY A 102 14.84 -16.69 -20.30
C GLY A 102 14.80 -16.24 -21.77
N LEU A 103 14.52 -14.95 -22.02
CA LEU A 103 14.55 -14.38 -23.38
C LEU A 103 15.94 -14.47 -23.99
N MET A 104 16.99 -14.13 -23.25
CA MET A 104 18.37 -14.22 -23.75
C MET A 104 18.76 -15.66 -24.09
N MET A 105 18.40 -16.63 -23.25
CA MET A 105 18.68 -18.05 -23.50
C MET A 105 17.89 -18.60 -24.69
N GLY A 106 16.66 -18.14 -24.92
CA GLY A 106 15.85 -18.58 -26.05
C GLY A 106 16.24 -17.96 -27.39
N GLN A 107 17.10 -16.94 -27.41
CA GLN A 107 17.62 -16.30 -28.64
C GLN A 107 18.99 -16.85 -29.06
N GLN A 108 19.62 -17.70 -28.24
CA GLN A 108 20.87 -18.40 -28.53
C GLN A 108 20.60 -19.82 -29.02
#